data_AF-A0A147B767-F1
#
_entry.id   AF-A0A147B767-F1
#
_cell.length_a   1.000
_cell.length_b   1.000
_cell.length_c   1.000
_cell.angle_alpha   90.00
_cell.angle_beta   90.00
_cell.angle_gamma   90.00
#
_symmetry.space_group_name_H-M   'P 1'
#
loop_
_entity.id
_entity.type
_entity.pdbx_description
1 polymer ?
#
loop_
_entity_poly.entity_id
_entity_poly.type
_entity_poly.pdbx_seq_one_letter_code
_entity_poly.pdbx_strand_id
1 'polypeptide(L)'
;KDVEKVYKSRRLRAGKGKMRNRRRIQRLGPLVVYEKDQGLTRAFRNIPGVDTLRVDQLNLLKVAPGGHVGRFVIWTEGAFRQLDKLYGSVTKPSKLKKNFHLPVPIMTNPDVTRILKSEEIRKVLRPAVTKVPRRTQHKNPLKNMNLMAKLNPYAVVQKRAAVIGNVRRKLEKRALLAKKRGLAPPEEKMAKWQEVLRKAADVRKAAALKKRGGKEVKRPEPKPRGKLATKRRVKAKIQAYKEGKIPTKPKIVQQKKKAAPADAKAAPAEATKAAKK
;
A
#
# COMPACT_ATOMS: atom_id res chain seq x y z
N LYS A 1 -27.58 46.18 7.83
CA LYS A 1 -27.46 44.72 8.06
C LYS A 1 -26.98 44.34 9.47
N ASP A 2 -25.76 44.68 9.92
CA ASP A 2 -25.28 44.22 11.25
C ASP A 2 -26.09 44.83 12.41
N VAL A 3 -26.34 46.14 12.36
CA VAL A 3 -27.21 46.84 13.32
C VAL A 3 -28.64 46.27 13.34
N GLU A 4 -29.22 45.96 12.18
CA GLU A 4 -30.55 45.33 12.10
C GLU A 4 -30.59 43.97 12.82
N LYS A 5 -29.51 43.17 12.74
CA LYS A 5 -29.41 41.91 13.50
C LYS A 5 -29.44 42.18 15.00
N VAL A 6 -28.81 43.27 15.46
CA VAL A 6 -28.87 43.65 16.87
C VAL A 6 -30.30 43.99 17.28
N TYR A 7 -30.99 44.84 16.52
CA TYR A 7 -32.40 45.20 16.79
C TYR A 7 -33.29 43.94 16.90
N LYS A 8 -33.20 43.02 15.93
CA LYS A 8 -33.97 41.76 15.93
C LYS A 8 -33.59 40.81 17.08
N SER A 9 -32.36 40.90 17.60
CA SER A 9 -31.85 40.00 18.64
C SER A 9 -32.26 40.35 20.07
N ARG A 10 -32.82 41.55 20.29
CA ARG A 10 -33.13 42.05 21.63
C ARG A 10 -34.26 41.24 22.25
N ARG A 11 -33.95 40.46 23.29
CA ARG A 11 -34.90 39.58 23.99
C ARG A 11 -34.78 39.65 25.50
N LEU A 12 -35.78 39.16 26.21
CA LEU A 12 -35.73 38.99 27.66
C LEU A 12 -34.69 37.93 28.06
N ARG A 13 -33.90 38.21 29.10
CA ARG A 13 -32.93 37.28 29.66
C ARG A 13 -33.65 36.11 30.34
N ALA A 14 -33.19 34.89 30.10
CA ALA A 14 -33.71 33.71 30.80
C ALA A 14 -33.23 33.69 32.28
N GLY A 15 -34.04 33.09 33.15
CA GLY A 15 -33.70 32.85 34.56
C GLY A 15 -33.82 34.07 35.49
N LYS A 16 -33.29 33.89 36.73
CA LYS A 16 -33.42 34.84 37.84
C LYS A 16 -32.69 36.18 37.64
N GLY A 17 -31.78 36.26 36.66
CA GLY A 17 -31.02 37.48 36.37
C GLY A 17 -31.90 38.68 36.00
N LYS A 18 -33.14 38.45 35.52
CA LYS A 18 -34.14 39.49 35.25
C LYS A 18 -34.45 40.36 36.47
N MET A 19 -34.44 39.77 37.67
CA MET A 19 -34.72 40.46 38.93
C MET A 19 -33.56 41.37 39.38
N ARG A 20 -32.38 41.23 38.78
CA ARG A 20 -31.15 41.97 39.15
C ARG A 20 -30.76 43.00 38.07
N ASN A 21 -31.73 43.75 37.54
CA ASN A 21 -31.55 44.78 36.50
C ASN A 21 -30.87 44.34 35.19
N ARG A 22 -30.79 43.02 34.93
CA ARG A 22 -30.18 42.44 33.71
C ARG A 22 -31.25 41.81 32.81
N ARG A 23 -32.38 42.51 32.65
CA ARG A 23 -33.61 41.96 32.04
C ARG A 23 -33.49 41.66 30.54
N ARG A 24 -32.63 42.35 29.79
CA ARG A 24 -32.50 42.17 28.33
C ARG A 24 -31.10 41.70 27.94
N ILE A 25 -31.02 40.98 26.82
CA ILE A 25 -29.78 40.62 26.14
C ILE A 25 -29.93 41.06 24.68
N GLN A 26 -28.86 41.58 24.12
CA GLN A 26 -28.74 41.93 22.70
C GLN A 26 -27.36 41.53 22.20
N ARG A 27 -27.21 41.35 20.89
CA ARG A 27 -25.90 41.13 20.27
C ARG A 27 -25.07 42.42 20.30
N LEU A 28 -23.75 42.26 20.22
CA LEU A 28 -22.83 43.36 19.99
C LEU A 28 -22.72 43.58 18.48
N GLY A 29 -22.79 44.83 18.07
CA GLY A 29 -22.63 45.26 16.68
C GLY A 29 -21.26 45.92 16.47
N PRO A 30 -21.17 46.88 15.52
CA PRO A 30 -19.89 47.50 15.17
C PRO A 30 -19.28 48.28 16.33
N LEU A 31 -17.95 48.35 16.33
CA LEU A 31 -17.16 49.18 17.21
C LEU A 31 -16.61 50.36 16.42
N VAL A 32 -16.98 51.59 16.76
CA VAL A 32 -16.45 52.80 16.12
C VAL A 32 -15.28 53.34 16.92
N VAL A 33 -14.09 53.37 16.32
CA VAL A 33 -12.87 53.88 16.95
C VAL A 33 -12.49 55.24 16.39
N TYR A 34 -12.26 56.19 17.28
CA TYR A 34 -11.98 57.58 16.96
C TYR A 34 -10.78 58.15 17.74
N GLU A 35 -10.20 59.24 17.25
CA GLU A 35 -9.11 59.98 17.92
C GLU A 35 -9.66 61.14 18.77
N LYS A 36 -10.40 62.05 18.13
CA LYS A 36 -11.03 63.23 18.77
C LYS A 36 -12.55 63.05 18.81
N ASP A 37 -13.15 63.37 19.95
CA ASP A 37 -14.61 63.36 20.08
C ASP A 37 -15.18 64.73 19.70
N GLN A 38 -15.81 64.81 18.53
CA GLN A 38 -16.55 65.99 18.06
C GLN A 38 -18.06 65.74 18.13
N GLY A 39 -18.54 65.12 19.21
CA GLY A 39 -19.93 64.71 19.38
C GLY A 39 -20.25 63.31 18.85
N LEU A 40 -19.25 62.57 18.38
CA LEU A 40 -19.37 61.21 17.87
C LEU A 40 -19.95 60.28 18.94
N THR A 41 -19.47 60.37 20.17
CA THR A 41 -20.00 59.55 21.27
C THR A 41 -21.48 59.80 21.52
N ARG A 42 -21.93 61.06 21.42
CA ARG A 42 -23.34 61.44 21.62
C ARG A 42 -24.23 60.95 20.48
N ALA A 43 -23.74 60.97 19.25
CA ALA A 43 -24.48 60.49 18.08
C ALA A 43 -24.67 58.96 18.12
N PHE A 44 -23.62 58.20 18.40
CA PHE A 44 -23.66 56.74 18.32
C PHE A 44 -24.21 56.04 19.57
N ARG A 45 -24.27 56.70 20.74
CA ARG A 45 -24.73 56.04 21.99
C ARG A 45 -26.16 55.50 21.95
N ASN A 46 -27.03 56.08 21.13
CA ASN A 46 -28.44 55.70 21.07
C ASN A 46 -28.70 54.53 20.10
N ILE A 47 -27.70 54.13 19.32
CA ILE A 47 -27.82 53.03 18.38
C ILE A 47 -27.52 51.72 19.12
N PRO A 48 -28.43 50.73 19.14
CA PRO A 48 -28.25 49.53 19.95
C PRO A 48 -27.09 48.66 19.44
N GLY A 49 -26.28 48.19 20.39
CA GLY A 49 -25.13 47.31 20.13
C GLY A 49 -23.93 47.99 19.47
N VAL A 50 -24.03 49.26 19.11
CA VAL A 50 -22.88 50.05 18.65
C VAL A 50 -22.11 50.54 19.86
N ASP A 51 -20.82 50.28 19.88
CA ASP A 51 -19.92 50.83 20.90
C ASP A 51 -18.99 51.85 20.25
N THR A 52 -18.65 52.89 21.01
CA THR A 52 -17.58 53.82 20.65
C THR A 52 -16.36 53.59 21.55
N LEU A 53 -15.18 53.88 21.01
CA LEU A 53 -13.91 53.73 21.71
C LEU A 53 -12.88 54.73 21.20
N ARG A 54 -12.06 55.27 22.08
CA ARG A 54 -10.94 56.13 21.70
C ARG A 54 -9.71 55.28 21.38
N VAL A 55 -8.95 55.65 20.35
CA VAL A 55 -7.74 54.91 19.93
C VAL A 55 -6.67 54.82 21.02
N ASP A 56 -6.49 55.86 21.83
CA ASP A 56 -5.51 55.86 22.93
C ASP A 56 -5.87 54.86 24.04
N GLN A 57 -7.15 54.54 24.19
CA GLN A 57 -7.71 53.69 25.24
C GLN A 57 -8.39 52.46 24.63
N LEU A 58 -7.66 51.74 23.79
CA LEU A 58 -8.12 50.50 23.17
C LEU A 58 -8.34 49.40 24.23
N ASN A 59 -9.61 49.22 24.64
CA ASN A 59 -10.00 48.21 25.62
C ASN A 59 -10.23 46.84 24.95
N LEU A 60 -9.52 45.82 25.44
CA LEU A 60 -9.65 44.44 24.99
C LEU A 60 -11.09 43.90 25.11
N LEU A 61 -11.83 44.25 26.17
CA LEU A 61 -13.20 43.77 26.39
C LEU A 61 -14.18 44.23 25.31
N LYS A 62 -13.92 45.39 24.71
CA LYS A 62 -14.72 45.92 23.59
C LYS A 62 -14.24 45.38 22.24
N VAL A 63 -12.94 45.19 22.05
CA VAL A 63 -12.38 44.65 20.79
C VAL A 63 -12.64 43.15 20.64
N ALA A 64 -12.50 42.38 21.72
CA ALA A 64 -12.67 40.94 21.76
C ALA A 64 -13.66 40.51 22.87
N PRO A 65 -14.96 40.83 22.72
CA PRO A 65 -15.96 40.50 23.72
C PRO A 65 -16.07 38.98 23.92
N GLY A 66 -16.02 38.54 25.17
CA GLY A 66 -16.03 37.11 25.51
C GLY A 66 -14.77 36.35 25.09
N GLY A 67 -13.68 37.05 24.71
CA GLY A 67 -12.43 36.44 24.26
C GLY A 67 -12.42 36.04 22.78
N HIS A 68 -13.45 36.40 22.00
CA HIS A 68 -13.49 36.15 20.56
C HIS A 68 -12.89 37.31 19.77
N VAL A 69 -11.86 37.03 18.97
CA VAL A 69 -11.27 38.01 18.04
C VAL A 69 -12.15 38.21 16.80
N GLY A 70 -11.99 39.35 16.11
CA GLY A 70 -12.69 39.62 14.85
C GLY A 70 -14.03 40.34 15.00
N ARG A 71 -14.16 41.25 15.98
CA ARG A 71 -15.29 42.19 16.00
C ARG A 71 -15.21 43.11 14.79
N PHE A 72 -16.36 43.48 14.21
CA PHE A 72 -16.41 44.47 13.13
C PHE A 72 -16.08 45.87 13.67
N VAL A 73 -14.89 46.39 13.32
CA VAL A 73 -14.39 47.68 13.79
C VAL A 73 -14.38 48.68 12.63
N ILE A 74 -14.93 49.87 12.87
CA ILE A 74 -14.94 51.01 11.95
C ILE A 74 -13.96 52.04 12.51
N TRP A 75 -12.98 52.44 11.71
CA TRP A 75 -11.94 53.40 12.09
C TRP A 75 -12.21 54.76 11.44
N THR A 76 -12.06 55.85 12.19
CA THR A 76 -11.90 57.18 11.59
C THR A 76 -10.48 57.34 11.06
N GLU A 77 -10.29 58.22 10.07
CA GLU A 77 -8.98 58.44 9.43
C GLU A 77 -7.89 58.80 10.45
N GLY A 78 -8.16 59.76 11.34
CA GLY A 78 -7.22 60.18 12.39
C GLY A 78 -6.87 59.04 13.35
N ALA A 79 -7.87 58.26 13.77
CA ALA A 79 -7.65 57.10 14.63
C ALA A 79 -6.74 56.07 13.97
N PHE A 80 -6.94 55.80 12.67
CA PHE A 80 -6.13 54.85 11.93
C PHE A 80 -4.67 55.32 11.82
N ARG A 81 -4.43 56.61 11.53
CA ARG A 81 -3.08 57.19 11.48
C ARG A 81 -2.37 57.20 12.84
N GLN A 82 -3.11 57.29 13.95
CA GLN A 82 -2.53 57.32 15.30
C GLN A 82 -2.01 55.95 15.75
N LEU A 83 -2.53 54.84 15.20
CA LEU A 83 -2.09 53.49 15.57
C LEU A 83 -0.59 53.27 15.38
N ASP A 84 -0.01 53.77 14.28
CA ASP A 84 1.42 53.66 13.99
C ASP A 84 2.28 54.35 15.05
N LYS A 85 1.81 55.48 15.60
CA LYS A 85 2.50 56.19 16.68
C LYS A 85 2.34 55.45 18.02
N LEU A 86 1.16 54.88 18.26
CA LEU A 86 0.79 54.23 19.51
C LEU A 86 1.49 52.88 19.70
N TYR A 87 1.57 52.06 18.65
CA TYR A 87 2.11 50.70 18.70
C TYR A 87 3.43 50.53 17.95
N GLY A 88 3.75 51.40 16.99
CA GLY A 88 4.92 51.24 16.14
C GLY A 88 4.72 50.17 15.07
N SER A 89 5.83 49.58 14.63
CA SER A 89 5.88 48.46 13.67
C SER A 89 6.78 47.36 14.23
N VAL A 90 6.93 46.25 13.51
CA VAL A 90 7.89 45.20 13.90
C VAL A 90 9.33 45.75 13.93
N THR A 91 9.65 46.71 13.05
CA THR A 91 10.99 47.31 12.93
C THR A 91 11.20 48.56 13.75
N LYS A 92 10.13 49.31 14.08
CA LYS A 92 10.21 50.62 14.73
C LYS A 92 9.45 50.58 16.07
N PRO A 93 10.06 50.95 17.20
CA PRO A 93 9.39 50.96 18.49
C PRO A 93 8.20 51.94 18.53
N SER A 94 7.30 51.76 19.48
CA SER A 94 6.21 52.72 19.69
C SER A 94 6.73 54.06 20.17
N LYS A 95 6.12 55.15 19.69
CA LYS A 95 6.48 56.52 20.11
C LYS A 95 5.81 56.92 21.41
N LEU A 96 4.56 56.51 21.60
CA LEU A 96 3.74 56.93 22.75
C LEU A 96 3.88 56.00 23.96
N LYS A 97 4.05 54.69 23.74
CA LYS A 97 4.20 53.71 24.83
C LYS A 97 5.68 53.52 25.16
N LYS A 98 6.04 53.69 26.44
CA LYS A 98 7.40 53.49 26.93
C LYS A 98 7.74 52.00 26.92
N ASN A 99 8.93 51.65 26.41
CA ASN A 99 9.48 50.28 26.39
C ASN A 99 8.55 49.23 25.74
N PHE A 100 7.69 49.65 24.81
CA PHE A 100 6.78 48.75 24.12
C PHE A 100 7.27 48.46 22.70
N HIS A 101 7.26 47.18 22.34
CA HIS A 101 7.56 46.67 21.01
C HIS A 101 6.47 45.70 20.59
N LEU A 102 6.19 45.65 19.28
CA LEU A 102 5.23 44.69 18.75
C LEU A 102 5.78 43.27 18.91
N PRO A 103 4.96 42.29 19.35
CA PRO A 103 5.37 40.89 19.40
C PRO A 103 5.78 40.40 18.01
N VAL A 104 6.94 39.74 17.93
CA VAL A 104 7.44 39.16 16.68
C VAL A 104 6.75 37.82 16.45
N PRO A 105 6.18 37.57 15.25
CA PRO A 105 5.59 36.27 14.95
C PRO A 105 6.67 35.19 14.90
N ILE A 106 6.37 34.01 15.46
CA ILE A 106 7.29 32.85 15.47
C ILE A 106 7.59 32.37 14.04
N MET A 107 6.60 32.47 13.14
CA MET A 107 6.74 32.13 11.73
C MET A 107 6.67 33.39 10.87
N THR A 108 7.65 33.60 10.00
CA THR A 108 7.65 34.71 9.05
C THR A 108 6.52 34.59 8.03
N ASN A 109 6.26 33.38 7.52
CA ASN A 109 5.16 33.09 6.61
C ASN A 109 4.19 32.10 7.29
N PRO A 110 2.94 32.50 7.58
CA PRO A 110 1.96 31.63 8.20
C PRO A 110 1.36 30.59 7.23
N ASP A 111 1.52 30.76 5.92
CA ASP A 111 1.02 29.79 4.93
C ASP A 111 1.95 28.57 4.83
N VAL A 112 1.74 27.65 5.76
CA VAL A 112 2.43 26.35 5.80
C VAL A 112 2.18 25.56 4.52
N THR A 113 1.00 25.70 3.88
CA THR A 113 0.69 24.92 2.68
C THR A 113 1.54 25.35 1.50
N ARG A 114 1.82 26.65 1.36
CA ARG A 114 2.74 27.16 0.35
C ARG A 114 4.16 26.68 0.60
N ILE A 115 4.62 26.71 1.86
CA ILE A 115 5.95 26.21 2.24
C ILE A 115 6.08 24.73 1.86
N LEU A 116 5.14 23.89 2.28
CA LEU A 116 5.15 22.44 1.99
C LEU A 116 5.07 22.11 0.50
N LYS A 117 4.46 22.99 -0.29
CA LYS A 117 4.31 22.80 -1.74
C LYS A 117 5.45 23.42 -2.55
N SER A 118 6.41 24.07 -1.89
CA SER A 118 7.55 24.69 -2.56
C SER A 118 8.44 23.64 -3.23
N GLU A 119 9.10 24.02 -4.32
CA GLU A 119 9.92 23.10 -5.12
C GLU A 119 11.14 22.62 -4.33
N GLU A 120 11.69 23.49 -3.48
CA GLU A 120 12.86 23.21 -2.64
C GLU A 120 12.58 22.06 -1.67
N ILE A 121 11.41 22.08 -1.01
CA ILE A 121 11.00 21.00 -0.11
C ILE A 121 10.64 19.74 -0.91
N ARG A 122 9.87 19.89 -1.99
CA ARG A 122 9.41 18.76 -2.81
C ARG A 122 10.54 18.01 -3.50
N LYS A 123 11.61 18.71 -3.89
CA LYS A 123 12.81 18.11 -4.53
C LYS A 123 13.55 17.16 -3.59
N VAL A 124 13.54 17.45 -2.28
CA VAL A 124 14.24 16.64 -1.25
C VAL A 124 13.31 15.59 -0.63
N LEU A 125 12.00 15.80 -0.68
CA LEU A 125 11.02 14.91 -0.08
C LEU A 125 11.04 13.52 -0.73
N ARG A 126 10.91 12.48 0.09
CA ARG A 126 10.63 11.12 -0.40
C ARG A 126 9.22 11.05 -1.00
N PRO A 127 8.99 10.18 -2.01
CA PRO A 127 7.64 9.97 -2.55
C PRO A 127 6.69 9.46 -1.47
N ALA A 128 5.43 9.88 -1.56
CA ALA A 128 4.42 9.48 -0.59
C ALA A 128 4.15 7.96 -0.64
N VAL A 129 4.16 7.30 0.53
CA VAL A 129 3.80 5.90 0.65
C VAL A 129 2.28 5.78 0.69
N THR A 130 1.67 5.37 -0.43
CA THR A 130 0.21 5.23 -0.56
C THR A 130 -0.32 3.86 -0.12
N LYS A 131 0.58 2.90 0.13
CA LYS A 131 0.20 1.52 0.48
C LYS A 131 -0.21 1.44 1.95
N VAL A 132 -1.52 1.44 2.19
CA VAL A 132 -2.08 1.14 3.52
C VAL A 132 -2.18 -0.39 3.70
N PRO A 133 -1.46 -1.00 4.66
CA PRO A 133 -1.61 -2.43 4.94
C PRO A 133 -3.01 -2.69 5.49
N ARG A 134 -3.83 -3.43 4.73
CA ARG A 134 -5.15 -3.85 5.19
C ARG A 134 -5.07 -5.24 5.82
N ARG A 135 -5.78 -5.43 6.93
CA ARG A 135 -5.96 -6.76 7.52
C ARG A 135 -6.66 -7.65 6.50
N THR A 136 -5.98 -8.70 6.07
CA THR A 136 -6.60 -9.75 5.25
C THR A 136 -7.11 -10.85 6.16
N GLN A 137 -8.18 -11.52 5.74
CA GLN A 137 -8.66 -12.71 6.45
C GLN A 137 -7.67 -13.86 6.24
N HIS A 138 -7.23 -14.49 7.32
CA HIS A 138 -6.39 -15.67 7.26
C HIS A 138 -7.21 -16.87 6.80
N LYS A 139 -7.13 -17.21 5.51
CA LYS A 139 -7.85 -18.36 4.93
C LYS A 139 -7.11 -19.65 5.28
N ASN A 140 -7.85 -20.74 5.49
CA ASN A 140 -7.25 -22.05 5.77
C ASN A 140 -6.71 -22.71 4.46
N PRO A 141 -5.40 -23.02 4.36
CA PRO A 141 -4.83 -23.65 3.16
C PRO A 141 -5.36 -25.06 2.87
N LEU A 142 -5.74 -25.83 3.90
CA LEU A 142 -6.26 -27.19 3.71
C LEU A 142 -7.62 -27.17 3.00
N LYS A 143 -8.42 -26.13 3.26
CA LYS A 143 -9.71 -25.88 2.60
C LYS A 143 -9.57 -25.11 1.29
N ASN A 144 -8.56 -24.26 1.13
CA ASN A 144 -8.34 -23.44 -0.07
C ASN A 144 -7.09 -23.88 -0.86
N MET A 145 -7.31 -24.58 -1.98
CA MET A 145 -6.23 -25.12 -2.80
C MET A 145 -5.32 -24.06 -3.43
N ASN A 146 -5.83 -22.86 -3.75
CA ASN A 146 -5.01 -21.79 -4.33
C ASN A 146 -4.02 -21.23 -3.29
N LEU A 147 -4.47 -21.10 -2.04
CA LEU A 147 -3.60 -20.70 -0.95
C LEU A 147 -2.56 -21.81 -0.65
N MET A 148 -2.98 -23.08 -0.65
CA MET A 148 -2.04 -24.20 -0.50
C MET A 148 -1.02 -24.24 -1.62
N ALA A 149 -1.43 -23.99 -2.87
CA ALA A 149 -0.52 -23.96 -4.01
C ALA A 149 0.48 -22.79 -3.91
N LYS A 150 0.05 -21.65 -3.38
CA LYS A 150 0.91 -20.49 -3.12
C LYS A 150 1.94 -20.77 -2.01
N LEU A 151 1.54 -21.47 -0.95
CA LEU A 151 2.42 -21.81 0.18
C LEU A 151 3.33 -23.01 -0.13
N ASN A 152 2.78 -24.05 -0.74
CA ASN A 152 3.46 -25.29 -1.09
C ASN A 152 3.07 -25.74 -2.51
N PRO A 153 3.88 -25.39 -3.53
CA PRO A 153 3.64 -25.79 -4.91
C PRO A 153 3.59 -27.31 -5.13
N TYR A 154 4.31 -28.09 -4.32
CA TYR A 154 4.36 -29.55 -4.45
C TYR A 154 3.03 -30.22 -4.06
N ALA A 155 2.18 -29.55 -3.25
CA ALA A 155 0.86 -30.04 -2.90
C ALA A 155 -0.04 -30.28 -4.13
N VAL A 156 0.15 -29.49 -5.20
CA VAL A 156 -0.59 -29.66 -6.47
C VAL A 156 -0.20 -30.98 -7.15
N VAL A 157 1.11 -31.28 -7.19
CA VAL A 157 1.63 -32.52 -7.77
C VAL A 157 1.17 -33.73 -6.96
N GLN A 158 1.27 -33.64 -5.63
CA GLN A 158 0.82 -34.71 -4.73
C GLN A 158 -0.68 -34.99 -4.87
N LYS A 159 -1.53 -33.96 -4.87
CA LYS A 159 -2.97 -34.14 -5.07
C LYS A 159 -3.27 -34.77 -6.42
N ARG A 160 -2.61 -34.31 -7.50
CA ARG A 160 -2.79 -34.88 -8.85
C ARG A 160 -2.38 -36.34 -8.90
N ALA A 161 -1.23 -36.68 -8.32
CA ALA A 161 -0.75 -38.06 -8.24
C ALA A 161 -1.72 -38.94 -7.43
N ALA A 162 -2.25 -38.44 -6.32
CA ALA A 162 -3.25 -39.14 -5.51
C ALA A 162 -4.57 -39.37 -6.27
N VAL A 163 -5.07 -38.37 -7.01
CA VAL A 163 -6.27 -38.51 -7.85
C VAL A 163 -6.06 -39.58 -8.92
N ILE A 164 -4.94 -39.54 -9.65
CA ILE A 164 -4.62 -40.54 -10.67
C ILE A 164 -4.52 -41.94 -10.05
N GLY A 165 -3.86 -42.06 -8.89
CA GLY A 165 -3.76 -43.32 -8.15
C GLY A 165 -5.11 -43.86 -7.69
N ASN A 166 -6.03 -42.98 -7.25
CA ASN A 166 -7.39 -43.37 -6.84
C ASN A 166 -8.23 -43.88 -8.03
N VAL A 167 -8.16 -43.19 -9.17
CA VAL A 167 -8.85 -43.63 -10.40
C VAL A 167 -8.36 -45.02 -10.81
N ARG A 168 -7.05 -45.24 -10.79
CA ARG A 168 -6.45 -46.54 -11.09
C ARG A 168 -6.95 -47.65 -10.16
N ARG A 169 -6.91 -47.42 -8.84
CA ARG A 169 -7.41 -48.39 -7.84
C ARG A 169 -8.90 -48.72 -8.02
N LYS A 170 -9.74 -47.72 -8.31
CA LYS A 170 -11.17 -47.93 -8.57
C LYS A 170 -11.39 -48.78 -9.83
N LEU A 171 -10.62 -48.53 -10.88
CA LEU A 171 -10.69 -49.29 -12.13
C LEU A 171 -10.25 -50.74 -11.93
N GLU A 172 -9.15 -50.97 -11.23
CA GLU A 172 -8.67 -52.31 -10.86
C GLU A 172 -9.72 -53.08 -10.03
N LYS A 173 -10.34 -52.42 -9.04
CA LYS A 173 -11.43 -53.02 -8.25
C LYS A 173 -12.65 -53.37 -9.12
N ARG A 174 -13.05 -52.49 -10.04
CA ARG A 174 -14.15 -52.76 -10.98
C ARG A 174 -13.84 -53.93 -11.91
N ALA A 175 -12.62 -53.99 -12.45
CA ALA A 175 -12.18 -55.10 -13.29
C ALA A 175 -12.19 -56.43 -12.54
N LEU A 176 -11.73 -56.44 -11.28
CA LEU A 176 -11.77 -57.63 -10.43
C LEU A 176 -13.21 -58.08 -10.14
N LEU A 177 -14.11 -57.14 -9.81
CA LEU A 177 -15.53 -57.43 -9.62
C LEU A 177 -16.22 -57.93 -10.89
N ALA A 178 -15.89 -57.37 -12.06
CA ALA A 178 -16.42 -57.83 -13.35
C ALA A 178 -15.99 -59.27 -13.65
N LYS A 179 -14.71 -59.61 -13.42
CA LYS A 179 -14.21 -60.99 -13.51
C LYS A 179 -14.94 -61.94 -12.57
N LYS A 180 -15.16 -61.53 -11.31
CA LYS A 180 -15.92 -62.33 -10.33
C LYS A 180 -17.38 -62.54 -10.72
N ARG A 181 -17.98 -61.58 -11.43
CA ARG A 181 -19.37 -61.64 -11.90
C ARG A 181 -19.52 -62.33 -13.26
N GLY A 182 -18.41 -62.75 -13.89
CA GLY A 182 -18.44 -63.40 -15.22
C GLY A 182 -18.77 -62.44 -16.38
N LEU A 183 -18.81 -61.13 -16.15
CA LEU A 183 -18.96 -60.16 -17.24
C LEU A 183 -17.61 -59.96 -17.92
N ALA A 184 -17.38 -60.67 -19.03
CA ALA A 184 -16.19 -60.49 -19.86
C ALA A 184 -16.20 -59.08 -20.52
N PRO A 185 -15.04 -58.42 -20.65
CA PRO A 185 -14.95 -57.18 -21.42
C PRO A 185 -15.39 -57.41 -22.88
N PRO A 186 -16.24 -56.55 -23.47
CA PRO A 186 -16.60 -56.69 -24.89
C PRO A 186 -15.39 -56.41 -25.79
N GLU A 187 -14.70 -57.46 -26.24
CA GLU A 187 -13.42 -57.36 -26.94
C GLU A 187 -13.54 -56.63 -28.28
N GLU A 188 -14.60 -56.88 -29.04
CA GLU A 188 -14.85 -56.27 -30.35
C GLU A 188 -15.04 -54.74 -30.26
N LYS A 189 -15.81 -54.26 -29.26
CA LYS A 189 -16.03 -52.82 -29.04
C LYS A 189 -14.76 -52.13 -28.49
N MET A 190 -13.93 -52.86 -27.75
CA MET A 190 -12.69 -52.35 -27.16
C MET A 190 -11.53 -52.30 -28.16
N ALA A 191 -11.45 -53.21 -29.14
CA ALA A 191 -10.35 -53.30 -30.11
C ALA A 191 -10.16 -51.98 -30.89
N LYS A 192 -11.24 -51.42 -31.41
CA LYS A 192 -11.23 -50.13 -32.13
C LYS A 192 -10.73 -48.97 -31.26
N TRP A 193 -11.12 -48.96 -29.99
CA TRP A 193 -10.66 -47.96 -29.01
C TRP A 193 -9.20 -48.16 -28.61
N GLN A 194 -8.74 -49.40 -28.48
CA GLN A 194 -7.34 -49.73 -28.16
C GLN A 194 -6.38 -49.30 -29.28
N GLU A 195 -6.77 -49.48 -30.54
CA GLU A 195 -5.98 -48.98 -31.68
C GLU A 195 -5.84 -47.46 -31.68
N VAL A 196 -6.94 -46.73 -31.42
CA VAL A 196 -6.93 -45.28 -31.32
C VAL A 196 -6.02 -44.81 -30.17
N LEU A 197 -6.05 -45.49 -29.02
CA LEU A 197 -5.18 -45.20 -27.89
C LEU A 197 -3.70 -45.49 -28.19
N ARG A 198 -3.38 -46.58 -28.92
CA ARG A 198 -2.01 -46.88 -29.37
C ARG A 198 -1.50 -45.80 -30.31
N LYS A 199 -2.26 -45.46 -31.36
CA LYS A 199 -1.94 -44.38 -32.30
C LYS A 199 -1.72 -43.04 -31.58
N ALA A 200 -2.59 -42.70 -30.63
CA ALA A 200 -2.44 -41.47 -29.84
C ALA A 200 -1.22 -41.49 -28.90
N ALA A 201 -0.86 -42.65 -28.35
CA ALA A 201 0.34 -42.81 -27.53
C ALA A 201 1.62 -42.64 -28.37
N ASP A 202 1.65 -43.19 -29.58
CA ASP A 202 2.78 -43.07 -30.50
C ASP A 202 2.98 -41.61 -30.95
N VAL A 203 1.89 -40.90 -31.28
CA VAL A 203 1.93 -39.45 -31.59
C VAL A 203 2.47 -38.65 -30.41
N ARG A 204 2.01 -38.93 -29.18
CA ARG A 204 2.52 -38.27 -27.97
C ARG A 204 3.99 -38.59 -27.72
N LYS A 205 4.42 -39.83 -27.97
CA LYS A 205 5.82 -40.26 -27.83
C LYS A 205 6.71 -39.53 -28.84
N ALA A 206 6.29 -39.45 -30.11
CA ALA A 206 7.00 -38.73 -31.16
C ALA A 206 7.10 -37.22 -30.87
N ALA A 207 6.01 -36.59 -30.41
CA ALA A 207 6.00 -35.17 -30.02
C ALA A 207 6.91 -34.89 -28.81
N ALA A 208 6.94 -35.78 -27.82
CA ALA A 208 7.83 -35.66 -26.66
C ALA A 208 9.31 -35.84 -27.05
N LEU A 209 9.62 -36.71 -28.03
CA LEU A 209 10.97 -36.91 -28.57
C LEU A 209 11.44 -35.66 -29.33
N LYS A 210 10.57 -35.08 -30.18
CA LYS A 210 10.83 -33.81 -30.89
C LYS A 210 11.09 -32.66 -29.92
N LYS A 211 10.26 -32.51 -28.87
CA LYS A 211 10.40 -31.44 -27.87
C LYS A 211 11.67 -31.55 -27.01
N ARG A 212 12.32 -32.72 -27.00
CA ARG A 212 13.57 -33.00 -26.27
C ARG A 212 14.80 -33.10 -27.17
N GLY A 213 14.71 -32.66 -28.43
CA GLY A 213 15.83 -32.65 -29.37
C GLY A 213 16.28 -34.04 -29.82
N GLY A 214 15.36 -35.02 -29.91
CA GLY A 214 15.61 -36.34 -30.51
C GLY A 214 16.29 -37.36 -29.59
N LYS A 215 16.71 -37.01 -28.37
CA LYS A 215 17.36 -37.95 -27.43
C LYS A 215 16.32 -38.73 -26.62
N GLU A 216 16.30 -40.05 -26.76
CA GLU A 216 15.46 -40.94 -25.95
C GLU A 216 16.10 -41.14 -24.55
N VAL A 217 15.46 -40.62 -23.50
CA VAL A 217 15.94 -40.79 -22.13
C VAL A 217 15.47 -42.14 -21.60
N LYS A 218 16.39 -43.11 -21.41
CA LYS A 218 16.12 -44.31 -20.61
C LYS A 218 15.72 -43.86 -19.21
N ARG A 219 14.46 -44.10 -18.81
CA ARG A 219 14.01 -43.84 -17.44
C ARG A 219 14.90 -44.68 -16.51
N PRO A 220 15.66 -44.07 -15.58
CA PRO A 220 16.41 -44.86 -14.62
C PRO A 220 15.43 -45.71 -13.81
N GLU A 221 15.72 -47.00 -13.66
CA GLU A 221 14.91 -47.89 -12.84
C GLU A 221 14.73 -47.29 -11.44
N PRO A 222 13.51 -47.31 -10.88
CA PRO A 222 13.27 -46.77 -9.56
C PRO A 222 14.19 -47.47 -8.54
N LYS A 223 14.98 -46.69 -7.78
CA LYS A 223 15.83 -47.23 -6.73
C LYS A 223 14.94 -47.95 -5.69
N PRO A 224 15.28 -49.16 -5.23
CA PRO A 224 14.50 -49.86 -4.22
C PRO A 224 14.47 -49.03 -2.93
N ARG A 225 13.28 -48.93 -2.31
CA ARG A 225 13.10 -48.24 -1.04
C ARG A 225 13.31 -49.23 0.11
N GLY A 226 14.22 -48.92 1.03
CA GLY A 226 14.48 -49.70 2.25
C GLY A 226 15.71 -50.62 2.16
N LYS A 227 16.44 -50.73 3.28
CA LYS A 227 17.77 -51.39 3.39
C LYS A 227 17.78 -52.84 2.89
N LEU A 228 16.69 -53.59 3.10
CA LEU A 228 16.56 -55.00 2.73
C LEU A 228 16.47 -55.20 1.21
N ALA A 229 15.68 -54.36 0.54
CA ALA A 229 15.52 -54.39 -0.91
C ALA A 229 16.81 -53.97 -1.64
N THR A 230 17.58 -53.04 -1.04
CA THR A 230 18.92 -52.69 -1.52
C THR A 230 19.89 -53.87 -1.37
N LYS A 231 19.90 -54.56 -0.21
CA LYS A 231 20.75 -55.75 0.02
C LYS A 231 20.44 -56.87 -0.97
N ARG A 232 19.16 -57.20 -1.20
CA ARG A 232 18.75 -58.23 -2.17
C ARG A 232 19.22 -57.91 -3.59
N ARG A 233 19.06 -56.66 -4.02
CA ARG A 233 19.52 -56.21 -5.33
C ARG A 233 21.04 -56.25 -5.45
N VAL A 234 21.78 -55.86 -4.41
CA VAL A 234 23.25 -55.95 -4.40
C VAL A 234 23.70 -57.42 -4.46
N LYS A 235 23.07 -58.32 -3.69
CA LYS A 235 23.38 -59.76 -3.72
C LYS A 235 23.12 -60.36 -5.10
N ALA A 236 21.97 -60.06 -5.71
CA ALA A 236 21.65 -60.50 -7.08
C ALA A 236 22.63 -59.94 -8.11
N LYS A 237 23.11 -58.70 -7.93
CA LYS A 237 24.09 -58.08 -8.82
C LYS A 237 25.49 -58.69 -8.68
N ILE A 238 25.90 -59.04 -7.45
CA ILE A 238 27.14 -59.78 -7.18
C ILE A 238 27.06 -61.19 -7.78
N GLN A 239 25.92 -61.85 -7.66
CA GLN A 239 25.70 -63.18 -8.21
C GLN A 239 25.72 -63.17 -9.75
N ALA A 240 25.06 -62.20 -10.38
CA ALA A 240 25.12 -61.99 -11.84
C ALA A 240 26.53 -61.62 -12.33
N TYR A 241 27.36 -60.96 -11.51
CA TYR A 241 28.76 -60.69 -11.82
C TYR A 241 29.63 -61.96 -11.73
N LYS A 242 29.39 -62.81 -10.71
CA LYS A 242 30.06 -64.11 -10.58
C LYS A 242 29.67 -65.09 -11.69
N GLU A 243 28.43 -65.03 -12.16
CA GLU A 243 27.91 -65.82 -13.29
C GLU A 243 28.35 -65.26 -14.68
N GLY A 244 29.23 -64.25 -14.73
CA GLY A 244 29.77 -63.71 -15.98
C GLY A 244 28.78 -62.91 -16.85
N LYS A 245 27.56 -62.67 -16.37
CA LYS A 245 26.48 -61.98 -17.12
C LYS A 245 26.66 -60.45 -17.19
N ILE A 246 27.76 -59.91 -16.67
CA ILE A 246 28.06 -58.46 -16.67
C ILE A 246 29.50 -58.25 -17.19
N PRO A 247 29.71 -57.54 -18.31
CA PRO A 247 31.05 -57.30 -18.84
C PRO A 247 31.87 -56.37 -17.94
N THR A 248 33.15 -56.71 -17.72
CA THR A 248 34.11 -55.89 -16.97
C THR A 248 34.53 -54.67 -17.80
N LYS A 249 34.49 -53.47 -17.19
CA LYS A 249 34.92 -52.25 -17.89
C LYS A 249 36.45 -52.23 -18.04
N PRO A 250 37.01 -51.83 -19.20
CA PRO A 250 38.45 -51.67 -19.35
C PRO A 250 39.00 -50.53 -18.48
N LYS A 251 40.21 -50.72 -17.93
CA LYS A 251 40.93 -49.71 -17.11
C LYS A 251 41.38 -48.55 -18.00
N ILE A 252 40.98 -47.33 -17.64
CA ILE A 252 41.43 -46.08 -18.29
C ILE A 252 42.81 -45.71 -17.71
N VAL A 253 43.82 -45.59 -18.57
CA VAL A 253 45.17 -45.09 -18.26
C VAL A 253 45.12 -43.56 -18.13
N GLN A 254 45.59 -43.03 -17.01
CA GLN A 254 45.63 -41.59 -16.74
C GLN A 254 46.75 -40.93 -17.58
N GLN A 255 46.41 -40.03 -18.50
CA GLN A 255 47.37 -39.15 -19.14
C GLN A 255 47.48 -37.81 -18.40
N LYS A 256 48.73 -37.42 -18.12
CA LYS A 256 49.17 -36.25 -17.36
C LYS A 256 48.72 -34.93 -18.02
N LYS A 257 48.30 -33.97 -17.19
CA LYS A 257 48.13 -32.55 -17.54
C LYS A 257 49.48 -31.96 -17.98
N LYS A 258 49.52 -31.31 -19.14
CA LYS A 258 50.58 -30.35 -19.52
C LYS A 258 49.99 -28.94 -19.63
N ALA A 259 50.84 -27.98 -19.27
CA ALA A 259 50.57 -26.60 -18.91
C ALA A 259 50.04 -25.69 -20.03
N ALA A 260 49.40 -24.60 -19.61
CA ALA A 260 49.07 -23.43 -20.43
C ALA A 260 50.31 -22.58 -20.74
N PRO A 261 50.24 -21.74 -21.80
CA PRO A 261 50.64 -20.34 -21.63
C PRO A 261 49.61 -19.35 -22.21
N ALA A 262 49.87 -18.08 -21.92
CA ALA A 262 48.94 -16.97 -21.81
C ALA A 262 48.86 -16.06 -23.06
N ASP A 263 47.82 -15.23 -23.04
CA ASP A 263 47.66 -13.87 -23.60
C ASP A 263 47.60 -13.61 -25.11
N ALA A 264 46.43 -13.11 -25.56
CA ALA A 264 46.32 -11.91 -26.42
C ALA A 264 44.89 -11.31 -26.42
N LYS A 265 44.75 -10.18 -25.72
CA LYS A 265 43.91 -8.96 -25.90
C LYS A 265 42.68 -8.93 -26.86
N ALA A 266 41.57 -8.42 -26.28
CA ALA A 266 40.79 -7.19 -26.63
C ALA A 266 40.31 -6.98 -28.10
N ALA A 267 39.11 -6.52 -28.48
CA ALA A 267 37.91 -5.93 -27.84
C ALA A 267 36.75 -5.98 -28.89
N PRO A 268 35.73 -5.08 -28.96
CA PRO A 268 34.36 -5.33 -28.48
C PRO A 268 33.22 -5.16 -29.54
N ALA A 269 31.98 -5.36 -29.05
CA ALA A 269 30.70 -4.84 -29.56
C ALA A 269 30.04 -5.48 -30.81
N GLU A 270 28.79 -5.94 -30.66
CA GLU A 270 27.64 -5.22 -31.21
C GLU A 270 26.30 -5.80 -30.72
N ALA A 271 25.43 -4.89 -30.28
CA ALA A 271 24.04 -5.15 -30.02
C ALA A 271 23.25 -4.96 -31.32
N THR A 272 22.40 -5.92 -31.68
CA THR A 272 21.29 -5.65 -32.61
C THR A 272 19.97 -6.18 -32.03
N LYS A 273 19.12 -5.20 -31.67
CA LYS A 273 17.67 -5.33 -31.63
C LYS A 273 17.16 -5.48 -33.07
N ALA A 274 16.33 -6.50 -33.34
CA ALA A 274 15.25 -6.49 -34.34
C ALA A 274 14.38 -7.72 -34.04
N ALA A 275 13.12 -7.60 -33.58
CA ALA A 275 11.93 -7.22 -34.32
C ALA A 275 11.57 -8.20 -35.46
N LYS A 276 10.39 -8.82 -35.35
CA LYS A 276 9.54 -9.58 -36.30
C LYS A 276 9.13 -10.92 -35.69
N LYS A 277 7.88 -11.36 -35.71
CA LYS A 277 6.64 -10.85 -36.31
C LYS A 277 5.49 -11.51 -35.54
#